data_AF-A0A1B6KUP5-F1
#
_entry.id   AF-A0A1B6KUP5-F1
#
_cell.length_a   1.000
_cell.length_b   1.000
_cell.length_c   1.000
_cell.angle_alpha   90.00
_cell.angle_beta   90.00
_cell.angle_gamma   90.00
#
_symmetry.space_group_name_H-M   'P 1'
#
loop_
_entity.id
_entity.type
_entity.pdbx_description
1 polymer ?
#
loop_
_entity_poly.entity_id
_entity_poly.type
_entity_poly.pdbx_seq_one_letter_code
_entity_poly.pdbx_strand_id
1 'polypeptide(L)'
;MIKINISSFSVICLGRQFRSYQRLAPVSLLGCRFLYTPSALGLDGYLQVRERIKMQFSEMGDRFRVKMRDFVAPESVNMVFTEDLKHMVHLAEATEEDLELVEEMMSKFNKQNKDLRFGSFIFGPVVMRMYYHLNRPKEALKVFLNPDLEQFFDQIISYQLLMDLLLRNEMYDEVMQVAIVVKDKQIPNSRFPRNVVVLAMAAAYKKNTPESLEYMKSLWAQLQEAGHEPMRKAITFAAALAINQNAPHIA
;
A
#
# COMPACT_ATOMS: atom_id res chain seq x y z
N MET A 1 -59.95 -21.58 26.77
CA MET A 1 -61.38 -21.60 26.39
C MET A 1 -61.90 -20.19 26.57
N ILE A 2 -62.52 -19.46 25.65
CA ILE A 2 -63.17 -19.75 24.35
C ILE A 2 -63.17 -18.43 23.53
N LYS A 3 -63.21 -18.60 22.20
CA LYS A 3 -63.41 -17.65 21.08
C LYS A 3 -64.46 -16.54 21.34
N ILE A 4 -64.50 -15.45 20.57
CA ILE A 4 -65.36 -15.24 19.37
C ILE A 4 -65.09 -13.76 18.93
N ASN A 5 -64.37 -13.42 17.85
CA ASN A 5 -64.71 -13.22 16.42
C ASN A 5 -66.14 -12.73 16.05
N ILE A 6 -66.23 -11.83 15.06
CA ILE A 6 -67.33 -11.53 14.10
C ILE A 6 -67.07 -10.07 13.65
N SER A 7 -66.38 -9.85 12.52
CA SER A 7 -66.94 -9.63 11.16
C SER A 7 -67.95 -8.47 11.14
N SER A 8 -67.97 -7.50 10.22
CA SER A 8 -67.52 -7.40 8.84
C SER A 8 -68.14 -6.10 8.32
N PHE A 9 -67.42 -5.26 7.57
CA PHE A 9 -68.07 -4.43 6.56
C PHE A 9 -67.06 -4.16 5.44
N SER A 10 -67.28 -4.86 4.34
CA SER A 10 -66.68 -4.63 3.03
C SER A 10 -67.50 -3.57 2.29
N VAL A 11 -66.86 -2.47 1.89
CA VAL A 11 -67.29 -1.69 0.73
C VAL A 11 -66.09 -1.51 -0.18
N ILE A 12 -66.28 -1.99 -1.40
CA ILE A 12 -65.38 -1.97 -2.53
C ILE A 12 -65.41 -0.56 -3.12
N CYS A 13 -64.26 0.10 -3.24
CA CYS A 13 -64.05 1.15 -4.24
C CYS A 13 -62.72 0.90 -4.96
N LEU A 14 -62.85 0.57 -6.24
CA LEU A 14 -61.79 0.49 -7.23
C LEU A 14 -61.11 1.86 -7.40
N GLY A 15 -59.77 1.88 -7.45
CA GLY A 15 -59.07 3.05 -7.96
C GLY A 15 -57.57 3.09 -7.71
N ARG A 16 -56.81 2.78 -8.77
CA ARG A 16 -55.42 3.22 -9.04
C ARG A 16 -54.27 2.51 -8.32
N GLN A 17 -53.75 1.52 -9.05
CA GLN A 17 -52.33 1.20 -9.25
C GLN A 17 -51.33 2.20 -8.65
N PHE A 18 -50.64 1.78 -7.59
CA PHE A 18 -49.22 2.05 -7.37
C PHE A 18 -48.62 0.87 -6.58
N ARG A 19 -48.42 -0.26 -7.28
CA ARG A 19 -47.49 -1.30 -6.83
C ARG A 19 -46.14 -1.00 -7.45
N SER A 20 -45.33 -0.23 -6.73
CA SER A 20 -43.88 -0.26 -6.88
C SER A 20 -43.29 -0.42 -5.48
N TYR A 21 -43.47 -1.62 -4.90
CA TYR A 21 -42.51 -2.09 -3.91
C TYR A 21 -41.19 -2.21 -4.65
N GLN A 22 -40.33 -1.20 -4.49
CA GLN A 22 -38.92 -1.31 -4.84
C GLN A 22 -38.42 -2.57 -4.14
N ARG A 23 -38.06 -3.58 -4.93
CA ARG A 23 -37.20 -4.66 -4.44
C ARG A 23 -35.94 -3.96 -3.98
N LEU A 24 -35.74 -3.86 -2.67
CA LEU A 24 -34.41 -3.68 -2.12
C LEU A 24 -33.62 -4.89 -2.62
N ALA A 25 -32.81 -4.66 -3.66
CA ALA A 25 -31.86 -5.66 -4.09
C ALA A 25 -31.03 -6.04 -2.86
N PRO A 26 -30.74 -7.32 -2.61
CA PRO A 26 -29.83 -7.69 -1.55
C PRO A 26 -28.52 -6.94 -1.82
N VAL A 27 -28.11 -6.10 -0.86
CA VAL A 27 -26.77 -5.51 -0.88
C VAL A 27 -25.83 -6.69 -0.77
N SER A 28 -25.31 -7.08 -1.93
CA SER A 28 -24.24 -8.03 -2.04
C SER A 28 -23.05 -7.45 -1.29
N LEU A 29 -22.81 -7.94 -0.08
CA LEU A 29 -21.55 -7.77 0.67
C LEU A 29 -20.41 -8.59 0.04
N LEU A 30 -20.44 -8.82 -1.28
CA LEU A 30 -19.36 -9.47 -2.00
C LEU A 30 -18.35 -8.42 -2.46
N GLY A 31 -17.46 -8.05 -1.56
CA GLY A 31 -16.21 -7.41 -1.93
C GLY A 31 -15.70 -6.43 -0.89
N CYS A 32 -14.67 -6.83 -0.14
CA CYS A 32 -13.77 -5.88 0.48
C CYS A 32 -13.10 -5.07 -0.64
N ARG A 33 -13.54 -3.83 -0.85
CA ARG A 33 -12.89 -2.92 -1.79
C ARG A 33 -11.64 -2.36 -1.12
N PHE A 34 -10.48 -2.71 -1.65
CA PHE A 34 -9.23 -2.08 -1.25
C PHE A 34 -9.21 -0.60 -1.67
N LEU A 35 -8.42 0.21 -0.96
CA LEU A 35 -8.34 1.65 -1.19
C LEU A 35 -7.78 2.00 -2.58
N TYR A 36 -6.86 1.17 -3.07
CA TYR A 36 -6.24 1.23 -4.39
C TYR A 36 -6.39 -0.10 -5.14
N THR A 37 -6.61 -0.03 -6.44
CA THR A 37 -6.67 -1.20 -7.31
C THR A 37 -5.25 -1.70 -7.66
N PRO A 38 -5.07 -2.99 -7.97
CA PRO A 38 -3.77 -3.51 -8.43
C PRO A 38 -3.19 -2.72 -9.61
N SER A 39 -4.02 -2.33 -10.57
CA SER A 39 -3.62 -1.53 -11.73
C SER A 39 -3.13 -0.14 -11.34
N ALA A 40 -3.78 0.52 -10.37
CA ALA A 40 -3.36 1.85 -9.90
C ALA A 40 -2.00 1.80 -9.18
N LEU A 41 -1.64 0.65 -8.61
CA LEU A 41 -0.33 0.39 -8.00
C LEU A 41 0.71 -0.11 -9.01
N GLY A 42 0.30 -0.39 -10.25
CA GLY A 42 1.15 -0.93 -11.31
C GLY A 42 1.54 -2.40 -11.10
N LEU A 43 0.77 -3.15 -10.30
CA LEU A 43 1.04 -4.57 -10.03
C LEU A 43 0.86 -5.42 -11.30
N ASP A 44 -0.12 -5.11 -12.14
CA ASP A 44 -0.38 -5.88 -13.35
C ASP A 44 0.82 -5.88 -14.30
N GLY A 45 1.44 -4.71 -14.51
CA GLY A 45 2.64 -4.58 -15.33
C GLY A 45 3.83 -5.32 -14.73
N TYR A 46 4.01 -5.24 -13.40
CA TYR A 46 5.03 -6.02 -12.70
C TYR A 46 4.86 -7.52 -12.88
N LEU A 47 3.62 -8.04 -12.73
CA LEU A 47 3.33 -9.46 -12.89
C LEU A 47 3.56 -9.96 -14.32
N GLN A 48 3.22 -9.17 -15.32
CA GLN A 48 3.50 -9.51 -16.72
C GLN A 48 5.00 -9.62 -17.01
N VAL A 49 5.80 -8.70 -16.49
CA VAL A 49 7.26 -8.73 -16.63
C VAL A 49 7.85 -9.91 -15.85
N ARG A 50 7.35 -10.15 -14.63
CA ARG A 50 7.74 -11.29 -13.81
C ARG A 50 7.52 -12.62 -14.52
N GLU A 51 6.34 -12.82 -15.10
CA GLU A 51 6.02 -14.05 -15.82
C GLU A 51 6.96 -14.27 -17.01
N ARG A 52 7.25 -13.20 -17.76
CA ARG A 52 8.22 -13.25 -18.87
C ARG A 52 9.61 -13.65 -18.40
N ILE A 53 10.11 -13.04 -17.33
CA ILE A 53 11.44 -13.33 -16.79
C ILE A 53 11.48 -14.76 -16.24
N LYS A 54 10.43 -15.22 -15.55
CA LYS A 54 10.34 -16.61 -15.09
C LYS A 54 10.45 -17.61 -16.23
N MET A 55 9.75 -17.37 -17.35
CA MET A 55 9.86 -18.21 -18.54
C MET A 55 11.28 -18.20 -19.13
N GLN A 56 11.97 -17.06 -19.13
CA GLN A 56 13.34 -16.96 -19.63
C GLN A 56 14.36 -17.72 -18.77
N PHE A 57 14.09 -17.88 -17.47
CA PHE A 57 14.99 -18.49 -16.50
C PHE A 57 14.57 -19.88 -16.04
N SER A 58 13.59 -20.53 -16.70
CA SER A 58 13.02 -21.82 -16.28
C SER A 58 14.07 -22.91 -16.00
N GLU A 59 15.18 -22.95 -16.75
CA GLU A 59 16.27 -23.94 -16.58
C GLU A 59 17.57 -23.37 -15.99
N MET A 60 17.60 -22.05 -15.77
CA MET A 60 18.82 -21.31 -15.39
C MET A 60 18.68 -20.50 -14.10
N GLY A 61 17.48 -20.44 -13.51
CA GLY A 61 17.20 -19.64 -12.32
C GLY A 61 18.11 -19.98 -11.14
N ASP A 62 18.35 -21.26 -10.87
CA ASP A 62 19.23 -21.68 -9.76
C ASP A 62 20.68 -21.30 -10.01
N ARG A 63 21.16 -21.50 -11.25
CA ARG A 63 22.50 -21.09 -11.68
C ARG A 63 22.68 -19.57 -11.57
N PHE A 64 21.64 -18.82 -11.91
CA PHE A 64 21.63 -17.37 -11.74
C PHE A 64 21.72 -16.97 -10.27
N ARG A 65 20.93 -17.56 -9.37
CA ARG A 65 20.99 -17.30 -7.92
C ARG A 65 22.36 -17.61 -7.32
N VAL A 66 22.97 -18.73 -7.71
CA VAL A 66 24.34 -19.08 -7.27
C VAL A 66 25.33 -18.01 -7.71
N LYS A 67 25.29 -17.62 -8.99
CA LYS A 67 26.14 -16.55 -9.51
C LYS A 67 25.92 -15.22 -8.77
N MET A 68 24.67 -14.86 -8.47
CA MET A 68 24.37 -13.62 -7.76
C MET A 68 24.86 -13.65 -6.30
N ARG A 69 24.82 -14.81 -5.62
CA ARG A 69 25.45 -14.99 -4.32
C ARG A 69 26.96 -14.74 -4.38
N ASP A 70 27.64 -15.30 -5.36
CA ASP A 70 29.07 -15.04 -5.59
C ASP A 70 29.35 -13.55 -5.86
N PHE A 71 28.38 -12.84 -6.45
CA PHE A 71 28.51 -11.41 -6.73
C PHE A 71 28.35 -10.55 -5.49
N VAL A 72 27.57 -10.96 -4.49
CA VAL A 72 27.34 -10.18 -3.27
C VAL A 72 28.23 -10.59 -2.10
N ALA A 73 28.97 -11.69 -2.22
CA ALA A 73 29.94 -12.13 -1.23
C ALA A 73 30.92 -11.00 -0.82
N PRO A 74 31.33 -10.90 0.46
CA PRO A 74 32.14 -9.78 0.98
C PRO A 74 33.45 -9.53 0.23
N GLU A 75 34.13 -10.60 -0.18
CA GLU A 75 35.39 -10.60 -0.92
C GLU A 75 35.22 -10.41 -2.44
N SER A 76 33.98 -10.33 -2.93
CA SER A 76 33.68 -10.29 -4.35
C SER A 76 33.93 -8.91 -4.95
N VAL A 77 34.83 -8.85 -5.93
CA VAL A 77 35.08 -7.66 -6.77
C VAL A 77 34.05 -7.47 -7.88
N ASN A 78 33.12 -8.43 -8.05
CA ASN A 78 32.11 -8.39 -9.10
C ASN A 78 31.09 -7.27 -8.86
N MET A 79 30.63 -6.65 -9.95
CA MET A 79 29.60 -5.62 -9.91
C MET A 79 28.22 -6.21 -10.14
N VAL A 80 27.21 -5.65 -9.48
CA VAL A 80 25.80 -5.99 -9.73
C VAL A 80 25.30 -5.01 -10.78
N PHE A 81 24.93 -5.50 -11.96
CA PHE A 81 24.40 -4.63 -13.02
C PHE A 81 22.89 -4.43 -12.85
N THR A 82 22.37 -3.39 -13.52
CA THR A 82 20.94 -3.08 -13.53
C THR A 82 20.09 -4.28 -13.95
N GLU A 83 20.50 -5.03 -14.97
CA GLU A 83 19.74 -6.20 -15.41
C GLU A 83 19.81 -7.35 -14.40
N ASP A 84 20.93 -7.51 -13.68
CA ASP A 84 21.06 -8.53 -12.63
C ASP A 84 20.04 -8.31 -11.52
N LEU A 85 20.01 -7.10 -10.96
CA LEU A 85 19.06 -6.76 -9.88
C LEU A 85 17.61 -6.78 -10.39
N LYS A 86 17.35 -6.32 -11.62
CA LYS A 86 16.01 -6.43 -12.23
C LYS A 86 15.57 -7.89 -12.31
N HIS A 87 16.39 -8.77 -12.85
CA HIS A 87 16.04 -10.19 -12.95
C HIS A 87 15.81 -10.79 -11.57
N MET A 88 16.71 -10.54 -10.61
CA MET A 88 16.57 -11.10 -9.25
C MET A 88 15.26 -10.66 -8.58
N VAL A 89 14.90 -9.37 -8.66
CA VAL A 89 13.65 -8.85 -8.08
C VAL A 89 12.41 -9.51 -8.69
N HIS A 90 12.43 -9.86 -9.98
CA HIS A 90 11.30 -10.56 -10.60
C HIS A 90 11.33 -12.08 -10.35
N LEU A 91 12.50 -12.69 -10.21
CA LEU A 91 12.65 -14.13 -9.95
C LEU A 91 12.41 -14.51 -8.49
N ALA A 92 12.58 -13.56 -7.57
CA ALA A 92 12.44 -13.79 -6.14
C ALA A 92 11.11 -14.47 -5.80
N GLU A 93 11.21 -15.49 -4.96
CA GLU A 93 10.09 -16.13 -4.28
C GLU A 93 10.05 -15.72 -2.81
N ALA A 94 8.99 -16.13 -2.11
CA ALA A 94 8.76 -15.76 -0.73
C ALA A 94 9.60 -16.58 0.28
N THR A 95 10.84 -16.91 -0.07
CA THR A 95 11.81 -17.63 0.78
C THR A 95 12.82 -16.68 1.40
N GLU A 96 13.40 -17.06 2.53
CA GLU A 96 14.38 -16.21 3.23
C GLU A 96 15.62 -15.98 2.37
N GLU A 97 16.09 -17.01 1.67
CA GLU A 97 17.29 -16.95 0.83
C GLU A 97 17.15 -15.97 -0.35
N ASP A 98 15.97 -15.93 -0.99
CA ASP A 98 15.72 -15.02 -2.10
C ASP A 98 15.59 -13.57 -1.61
N LEU A 99 14.96 -13.36 -0.47
CA LEU A 99 14.77 -12.02 0.12
C LEU A 99 16.09 -11.44 0.63
N GLU A 100 16.91 -12.26 1.28
CA GLU A 100 18.28 -11.90 1.70
C GLU A 100 19.14 -11.55 0.50
N LEU A 101 19.14 -12.41 -0.53
CA LEU A 101 19.92 -12.16 -1.75
C LEU A 101 19.50 -10.85 -2.44
N VAL A 102 18.20 -10.54 -2.51
CA VAL A 102 17.74 -9.25 -3.04
C VAL A 102 18.22 -8.08 -2.18
N GLU A 103 18.17 -8.18 -0.85
CA GLU A 103 18.66 -7.15 0.08
C GLU A 103 20.17 -6.88 -0.08
N GLU A 104 20.97 -7.94 -0.19
CA GLU A 104 22.41 -7.87 -0.42
C GLU A 104 22.73 -7.25 -1.78
N MET A 105 22.03 -7.67 -2.84
CA MET A 105 22.19 -7.11 -4.18
C MET A 105 21.80 -5.64 -4.23
N MET A 106 20.72 -5.23 -3.57
CA MET A 106 20.32 -3.81 -3.45
C MET A 106 21.40 -3.00 -2.74
N SER A 107 21.91 -3.51 -1.62
CA SER A 107 22.95 -2.83 -0.83
C SER A 107 24.23 -2.64 -1.63
N LYS A 108 24.67 -3.69 -2.34
CA LYS A 108 25.85 -3.64 -3.21
C LYS A 108 25.64 -2.70 -4.41
N PHE A 109 24.50 -2.80 -5.09
CA PHE A 109 24.14 -1.92 -6.21
C PHE A 109 24.08 -0.45 -5.79
N ASN A 110 23.49 -0.14 -4.63
CA ASN A 110 23.39 1.23 -4.14
C ASN A 110 24.76 1.83 -3.80
N LYS A 111 25.65 1.03 -3.18
CA LYS A 111 27.04 1.43 -2.90
C LYS A 111 27.80 1.71 -4.20
N GLN A 112 27.66 0.85 -5.22
CA GLN A 112 28.32 1.00 -6.52
C GLN A 112 27.90 2.26 -7.30
N ASN A 113 26.60 2.59 -7.30
CA ASN A 113 26.09 3.74 -8.08
C ASN A 113 26.36 5.09 -7.43
N LYS A 114 26.70 5.15 -6.13
CA LYS A 114 27.18 6.40 -5.52
C LYS A 114 28.48 6.89 -6.15
N ASP A 115 29.33 5.97 -6.59
CA ASP A 115 30.62 6.26 -7.22
C ASP A 115 30.52 6.39 -8.74
N LEU A 116 29.58 5.66 -9.36
CA LEU A 116 29.43 5.55 -10.79
C LEU A 116 28.14 6.26 -11.24
N ARG A 117 28.26 7.43 -11.87
CA ARG A 117 27.13 8.23 -12.40
C ARG A 117 26.43 7.57 -13.61
N PHE A 118 26.02 6.30 -13.50
CA PHE A 118 25.19 5.67 -14.52
C PHE A 118 23.75 6.23 -14.41
N GLY A 119 23.11 6.46 -15.56
CA GLY A 119 21.70 6.83 -15.64
C GLY A 119 20.86 5.83 -14.85
N SER A 120 20.37 6.25 -13.69
CA SER A 120 19.93 5.35 -12.63
C SER A 120 18.53 4.83 -12.89
N PHE A 121 18.43 3.56 -13.28
CA PHE A 121 17.14 2.87 -13.26
C PHE A 121 16.50 2.97 -11.87
N ILE A 122 15.22 3.29 -11.82
CA ILE A 122 14.50 3.52 -10.55
C ILE A 122 13.99 2.19 -10.01
N PHE A 123 14.71 1.61 -9.05
CA PHE A 123 14.38 0.31 -8.46
C PHE A 123 13.31 0.34 -7.38
N GLY A 124 13.21 1.41 -6.58
CA GLY A 124 12.32 1.47 -5.43
C GLY A 124 10.88 0.98 -5.69
N PRO A 125 10.20 1.42 -6.76
CA PRO A 125 8.86 0.96 -7.08
C PRO A 125 8.81 -0.51 -7.52
N VAL A 126 9.85 -1.03 -8.18
CA VAL A 126 9.90 -2.43 -8.63
C VAL A 126 10.07 -3.36 -7.44
N VAL A 127 11.01 -3.03 -6.55
CA VAL A 127 11.25 -3.77 -5.30
C VAL A 127 10.02 -3.76 -4.40
N MET A 128 9.36 -2.61 -4.25
CA MET A 128 8.14 -2.54 -3.45
C MET A 128 7.00 -3.38 -4.04
N ARG A 129 6.89 -3.49 -5.38
CA ARG A 129 5.94 -4.41 -6.02
C ARG A 129 6.30 -5.88 -5.83
N MET A 130 7.58 -6.22 -5.77
CA MET A 130 8.03 -7.56 -5.39
C MET A 130 7.56 -7.91 -3.98
N TYR A 131 7.89 -7.11 -2.97
CA TYR A 131 7.42 -7.36 -1.60
C TYR A 131 5.90 -7.41 -1.50
N TYR A 132 5.22 -6.54 -2.25
CA TYR A 132 3.76 -6.53 -2.31
C TYR A 132 3.21 -7.84 -2.88
N HIS A 133 3.77 -8.32 -4.00
CA HIS A 133 3.37 -9.58 -4.63
C HIS A 133 3.62 -10.79 -3.71
N LEU A 134 4.77 -10.82 -3.03
CA LEU A 134 5.15 -11.89 -2.11
C LEU A 134 4.44 -11.79 -0.75
N ASN A 135 3.68 -10.71 -0.51
CA ASN A 135 3.08 -10.35 0.78
C ASN A 135 4.09 -10.44 1.93
N ARG A 136 5.18 -9.65 1.82
CA ARG A 136 6.30 -9.59 2.77
C ARG A 136 6.42 -8.18 3.37
N PRO A 137 5.44 -7.75 4.21
CA PRO A 137 5.36 -6.38 4.71
C PRO A 137 6.47 -6.01 5.68
N LYS A 138 6.93 -6.94 6.52
CA LYS A 138 7.96 -6.69 7.54
C LYS A 138 9.32 -6.47 6.89
N GLU A 139 9.64 -7.28 5.90
CA GLU A 139 10.86 -7.22 5.11
C GLU A 139 10.88 -5.95 4.26
N ALA A 140 9.75 -5.57 3.65
CA ALA A 140 9.61 -4.31 2.94
C ALA A 140 9.88 -3.09 3.84
N LEU A 141 9.34 -3.10 5.06
CA LEU A 141 9.57 -2.04 6.04
C LEU A 141 11.02 -2.01 6.51
N LYS A 142 11.62 -3.18 6.78
CA LYS A 142 13.03 -3.31 7.18
C LYS A 142 13.95 -2.63 6.16
N VAL A 143 13.80 -2.94 4.87
CA VAL A 143 14.67 -2.35 3.84
C VAL A 143 14.36 -0.88 3.60
N PHE A 144 13.12 -0.44 3.76
CA PHE A 144 12.74 0.98 3.67
C PHE A 144 13.39 1.83 4.75
N LEU A 145 13.47 1.30 5.98
CA LEU A 145 14.07 1.98 7.13
C LEU A 145 15.60 1.83 7.17
N ASN A 146 16.20 1.06 6.26
CA ASN A 146 17.64 0.88 6.21
C ASN A 146 18.34 2.18 5.75
N PRO A 147 19.19 2.81 6.57
CA PRO A 147 19.90 4.05 6.20
C PRO A 147 20.78 3.90 4.96
N ASP A 148 21.34 2.71 4.72
CA ASP A 148 22.17 2.44 3.55
C ASP A 148 21.36 2.51 2.24
N LEU A 149 20.03 2.39 2.32
CA LEU A 149 19.09 2.40 1.20
C LEU A 149 18.15 3.62 1.21
N GLU A 150 18.43 4.65 2.02
CA GLU A 150 17.50 5.77 2.25
C GLU A 150 16.97 6.41 0.95
N GLN A 151 17.86 6.70 0.00
CA GLN A 151 17.53 7.34 -1.28
C GLN A 151 16.97 6.37 -2.33
N PHE A 152 17.13 5.06 -2.10
CA PHE A 152 16.73 4.02 -3.05
C PHE A 152 15.21 4.04 -3.28
N PHE A 153 14.45 4.41 -2.24
CA PHE A 153 13.00 4.43 -2.22
C PHE A 153 12.39 5.83 -2.32
N ASP A 154 13.17 6.86 -2.71
CA ASP A 154 12.72 8.26 -2.81
C ASP A 154 11.78 8.55 -3.98
N GLN A 155 10.75 7.72 -4.14
CA GLN A 155 9.71 7.88 -5.14
C GLN A 155 8.35 7.75 -4.46
N ILE A 156 7.44 8.69 -4.74
CA ILE A 156 6.12 8.75 -4.12
C ILE A 156 5.36 7.41 -4.23
N ILE A 157 5.49 6.74 -5.38
CA ILE A 157 4.84 5.44 -5.59
C ILE A 157 5.43 4.32 -4.72
N SER A 158 6.72 4.38 -4.37
CA SER A 158 7.37 3.43 -3.46
C SER A 158 6.76 3.53 -2.06
N TYR A 159 6.56 4.75 -1.56
CA TYR A 159 5.90 5.01 -0.28
C TYR A 159 4.45 4.52 -0.29
N GLN A 160 3.72 4.82 -1.37
CA GLN A 160 2.34 4.39 -1.53
C GLN A 160 2.21 2.86 -1.54
N LEU A 161 3.09 2.16 -2.26
CA LEU A 161 3.11 0.69 -2.31
C LEU A 161 3.36 0.09 -0.92
N LEU A 162 4.36 0.59 -0.20
CA LEU A 162 4.69 0.13 1.15
C LEU A 162 3.53 0.37 2.12
N MET A 163 3.00 1.58 2.16
CA MET A 163 1.90 1.92 3.06
C MET A 163 0.61 1.17 2.75
N ASP A 164 0.28 0.93 1.47
CA ASP A 164 -0.88 0.10 1.11
C ASP A 164 -0.67 -1.37 1.50
N LEU A 165 0.55 -1.91 1.32
CA LEU A 165 0.91 -3.26 1.76
C LEU A 165 0.77 -3.41 3.28
N LEU A 166 1.31 -2.46 4.06
CA LEU A 166 1.21 -2.44 5.51
C LEU A 166 -0.25 -2.32 5.98
N LEU A 167 -1.02 -1.41 5.37
CA LEU A 167 -2.43 -1.19 5.70
C LEU A 167 -3.27 -2.46 5.48
N ARG A 168 -3.00 -3.21 4.40
CA ARG A 168 -3.68 -4.49 4.10
C ARG A 168 -3.34 -5.60 5.08
N ASN A 169 -2.15 -5.55 5.67
CA ASN A 169 -1.71 -6.49 6.69
C ASN A 169 -1.98 -5.98 8.12
N GLU A 170 -2.84 -4.96 8.26
CA GLU A 170 -3.26 -4.40 9.56
C GLU A 170 -2.12 -3.80 10.40
N MET A 171 -0.99 -3.49 9.77
CA MET A 171 0.20 -2.89 10.37
C MET A 171 0.06 -1.36 10.43
N TYR A 172 -0.94 -0.87 11.17
CA TYR A 172 -1.34 0.54 11.13
C TYR A 172 -0.34 1.50 11.76
N ASP A 173 0.35 1.06 12.81
CA ASP A 173 1.42 1.83 13.46
C ASP A 173 2.59 2.05 12.49
N GLU A 174 2.95 1.01 11.74
CA GLU A 174 4.00 1.06 10.73
C GLU A 174 3.59 1.93 9.54
N VAL A 175 2.31 1.96 9.15
CA VAL A 175 1.82 2.94 8.16
C VAL A 175 2.06 4.37 8.66
N MET A 176 1.74 4.66 9.92
CA MET A 176 1.97 5.99 10.50
C MET A 176 3.47 6.32 10.59
N GLN A 177 4.31 5.35 10.96
CA GLN A 177 5.75 5.49 10.98
C GLN A 177 6.30 5.88 9.61
N VAL A 178 5.90 5.18 8.55
CA VAL A 178 6.31 5.51 7.17
C VAL A 178 5.83 6.91 6.79
N ALA A 179 4.61 7.29 7.15
CA ALA A 179 4.10 8.64 6.87
C ALA A 179 4.93 9.75 7.54
N ILE A 180 5.40 9.52 8.77
CA ILE A 180 6.28 10.44 9.50
C ILE A 180 7.63 10.56 8.77
N VAL A 181 8.27 9.42 8.43
CA VAL A 181 9.53 9.41 7.69
C VAL A 181 9.41 10.19 6.37
N VAL A 182 8.36 9.94 5.59
CA VAL A 182 8.15 10.62 4.30
C VAL A 182 7.93 12.13 4.47
N LYS A 183 7.23 12.54 5.53
CA LYS A 183 6.99 13.95 5.84
C LYS A 183 8.28 14.69 6.22
N ASP A 184 9.16 14.01 6.95
CA ASP A 184 10.42 14.58 7.44
C ASP A 184 11.49 14.62 6.33
N LYS A 185 11.32 13.80 5.27
CA LYS A 185 12.10 13.94 4.04
C LYS A 185 11.76 15.27 3.34
N GLN A 186 12.77 16.10 3.12
CA GLN A 186 12.66 17.37 2.39
C GLN A 186 12.57 17.14 0.87
N ILE A 187 11.58 16.38 0.42
CA ILE A 187 11.37 16.14 -1.02
C ILE A 187 10.85 17.44 -1.65
N PRO A 188 11.57 18.04 -2.62
CA PRO A 188 11.13 19.27 -3.26
C PRO A 188 9.71 19.13 -3.81
N ASN A 189 8.83 20.07 -3.46
CA ASN A 189 7.44 20.13 -3.91
C ASN A 189 6.56 18.91 -3.52
N SER A 190 6.95 18.10 -2.53
CA SER A 190 6.16 16.91 -2.14
C SER A 190 6.21 16.55 -0.65
N ARG A 191 6.19 17.55 0.25
CA ARG A 191 6.14 17.32 1.71
C ARG A 191 4.92 16.49 2.16
N PHE A 192 3.81 16.62 1.44
CA PHE A 192 2.57 15.87 1.71
C PHE A 192 2.05 15.18 0.43
N PRO A 193 2.64 14.04 0.03
CA PRO A 193 2.16 13.32 -1.13
C PRO A 193 0.72 12.86 -0.90
N ARG A 194 -0.18 13.16 -1.85
CA ARG A 194 -1.63 12.97 -1.67
C ARG A 194 -2.01 11.56 -1.20
N ASN A 195 -1.42 10.53 -1.81
CA ASN A 195 -1.72 9.14 -1.47
C ASN A 195 -1.16 8.71 -0.10
N VAL A 196 -0.02 9.27 0.31
CA VAL A 196 0.57 9.06 1.64
C VAL A 196 -0.37 9.61 2.71
N VAL A 197 -0.89 10.83 2.50
CA VAL A 197 -1.87 11.44 3.43
C VAL A 197 -3.14 10.59 3.53
N VAL A 198 -3.69 10.11 2.40
CA VAL A 198 -4.88 9.25 2.43
C VAL A 198 -4.62 7.97 3.22
N LEU A 199 -3.48 7.30 3.00
CA LEU A 199 -3.12 6.06 3.69
C LEU A 199 -2.89 6.28 5.19
N ALA A 200 -2.24 7.38 5.58
CA ALA A 200 -2.05 7.75 6.98
C ALA A 200 -3.39 8.00 7.70
N MET A 201 -4.30 8.74 7.07
CA MET A 201 -5.66 8.97 7.61
C MET A 201 -6.46 7.66 7.67
N ALA A 202 -6.32 6.78 6.68
CA ALA A 202 -6.98 5.48 6.67
C ALA A 202 -6.49 4.58 7.83
N ALA A 203 -5.18 4.57 8.09
CA ALA A 203 -4.58 3.85 9.23
C ALA A 203 -5.07 4.41 10.57
N ALA A 204 -5.09 5.74 10.72
CA ALA A 204 -5.62 6.39 11.93
C ALA A 204 -7.09 6.04 12.19
N TYR A 205 -7.90 6.10 11.14
CA TYR A 205 -9.30 5.67 11.20
C TYR A 205 -9.44 4.20 11.61
N LYS A 206 -8.61 3.31 11.05
CA LYS A 206 -8.65 1.88 11.36
C LYS A 206 -8.23 1.56 12.78
N LYS A 207 -7.20 2.25 13.32
CA LYS A 207 -6.80 2.13 14.73
C LYS A 207 -7.90 2.59 15.67
N ASN A 208 -8.59 3.70 15.33
CA ASN A 208 -9.70 4.25 16.09
C ASN A 208 -9.39 4.43 17.59
N THR A 209 -8.23 5.03 17.90
CA THR A 209 -7.81 5.35 19.27
C THR A 209 -7.74 6.87 19.51
N PRO A 210 -7.76 7.35 20.76
CA PRO A 210 -7.54 8.76 21.07
C PRO A 210 -6.22 9.31 20.51
N GLU A 211 -5.15 8.51 20.55
CA GLU A 211 -3.85 8.88 19.99
C GLU A 211 -3.92 9.02 18.45
N SER A 212 -4.72 8.17 17.81
CA SER A 212 -4.96 8.25 16.36
C SER A 212 -5.75 9.50 15.99
N LEU A 213 -6.67 9.95 16.85
CA LEU A 213 -7.38 11.22 16.69
C LEU A 213 -6.44 12.42 16.81
N GLU A 214 -5.55 12.41 17.81
CA GLU A 214 -4.56 13.48 17.99
C GLU A 214 -3.55 13.52 16.83
N TYR A 215 -3.11 12.35 16.35
CA TYR A 215 -2.31 12.26 15.13
C TYR A 215 -3.04 12.88 13.92
N MET A 216 -4.32 12.53 13.72
CA MET A 216 -5.13 13.08 12.64
C MET A 216 -5.24 14.60 12.72
N LYS A 217 -5.56 15.16 13.90
CA LYS A 217 -5.65 16.61 14.10
C LYS A 217 -4.32 17.30 13.81
N SER A 218 -3.22 16.74 14.30
CA SER A 218 -1.87 17.27 14.09
C SER A 218 -1.51 17.28 12.60
N LEU A 219 -1.76 16.16 11.89
CA LEU A 219 -1.51 16.06 10.46
C LEU A 219 -2.40 17.04 9.67
N TRP A 220 -3.67 17.19 10.06
CA TRP A 220 -4.60 18.13 9.44
C TRP A 220 -4.17 19.59 9.58
N ALA A 221 -3.75 19.99 10.78
CA ALA A 221 -3.23 21.34 11.04
C ALA A 221 -1.98 21.62 10.19
N GLN A 222 -1.06 20.66 10.11
CA GLN A 222 0.15 20.78 9.28
C GLN A 222 -0.19 20.90 7.77
N LEU A 223 -1.21 20.20 7.29
CA LEU A 223 -1.67 20.31 5.90
C LEU A 223 -2.22 21.70 5.61
N GLN A 224 -3.03 22.26 6.52
CA GLN A 224 -3.59 23.61 6.42
C GLN A 224 -2.49 24.68 6.42
N GLU A 225 -1.53 24.58 7.33
CA GLU A 225 -0.39 25.51 7.42
C GLU A 225 0.45 25.50 6.13
N ALA A 226 0.63 24.32 5.53
CA ALA A 226 1.33 24.17 4.26
C ALA A 226 0.48 24.53 3.02
N GLY A 227 -0.78 24.97 3.20
CA GLY A 227 -1.68 25.33 2.10
C GLY A 227 -2.14 24.14 1.24
N HIS A 228 -2.07 22.92 1.76
CA HIS A 228 -2.49 21.72 1.04
C HIS A 228 -3.94 21.37 1.34
N GLU A 229 -4.73 21.21 0.28
CA GLU A 229 -6.11 20.70 0.38
C GLU A 229 -6.11 19.15 0.40
N PRO A 230 -6.61 18.50 1.46
CA PRO A 230 -6.68 17.04 1.53
C PRO A 230 -7.64 16.45 0.48
N MET A 231 -7.31 15.27 -0.05
CA MET A 231 -8.23 14.55 -0.94
C MET A 231 -9.52 14.16 -0.20
N ARG A 232 -10.66 14.18 -0.89
CA ARG A 232 -11.97 13.72 -0.36
C ARG A 232 -11.89 12.43 0.47
N LYS A 233 -11.11 11.44 0.01
CA LYS A 233 -10.90 10.17 0.77
C LYS A 233 -10.27 10.40 2.14
N ALA A 234 -9.23 11.25 2.23
CA ALA A 234 -8.60 11.60 3.50
C ALA A 234 -9.57 12.34 4.43
N ILE A 235 -10.37 13.26 3.87
CA ILE A 235 -11.44 13.97 4.62
C ILE A 235 -12.44 12.97 5.19
N THR A 236 -12.91 12.01 4.40
CA THR A 236 -13.86 10.99 4.86
C THR A 236 -13.31 10.14 6.01
N PHE A 237 -12.03 9.75 5.95
CA PHE A 237 -11.41 9.00 7.05
C PHE A 237 -11.26 9.85 8.32
N ALA A 238 -10.85 11.11 8.18
CA ALA A 238 -10.73 12.04 9.31
C ALA A 238 -12.10 12.27 9.99
N ALA A 239 -13.14 12.57 9.20
CA ALA A 239 -14.50 12.76 9.69
C ALA A 239 -15.05 11.50 10.37
N ALA A 240 -14.85 10.33 9.76
CA ALA A 240 -15.30 9.06 10.33
C ALA A 240 -14.58 8.73 11.65
N LEU A 241 -13.28 9.01 11.75
CA LEU A 241 -12.53 8.86 13.00
C LEU A 241 -13.04 9.81 14.08
N ALA A 242 -13.27 11.08 13.74
CA ALA A 242 -13.80 12.07 14.67
C ALA A 242 -15.18 11.66 15.22
N ILE A 243 -16.08 11.17 14.36
CA ILE A 243 -17.38 10.64 14.77
C ILE A 243 -17.22 9.43 15.70
N ASN A 244 -16.37 8.47 15.35
CA ASN A 244 -16.13 7.28 16.17
C ASN A 244 -15.53 7.59 17.54
N GLN A 245 -14.80 8.71 17.65
CA GLN A 245 -14.22 9.20 18.91
C GLN A 245 -15.13 10.20 19.64
N ASN A 246 -16.42 10.26 19.30
CA ASN A 246 -17.41 11.17 19.91
C ASN A 246 -17.06 12.66 19.78
N ALA A 247 -16.36 13.04 18.71
CA ALA A 247 -16.00 14.42 18.39
C ALA A 247 -16.63 14.89 17.06
N PRO A 248 -17.97 14.85 16.89
CA PRO A 248 -18.61 15.20 15.62
C PRO A 248 -18.46 16.69 15.23
N HIS A 249 -18.11 17.56 16.17
CA HIS A 249 -17.92 18.99 15.94
C HIS A 249 -16.65 19.33 15.14
N ILE A 250 -15.70 18.38 15.01
CA ILE A 250 -14.49 18.51 14.19
C ILE A 250 -14.53 17.65 12.92
N ALA A 251 -15.68 17.01 12.63
CA ALA A 251 -15.86 16.11 11.49
C ALA A 251 -16.21 16.86 10.20
#